data_AF-A0A1A8YN61-F1
#
_entry.id   AF-A0A1A8YN61-F1
#
_cell.length_a   1.000
_cell.length_b   1.000
_cell.length_c   1.000
_cell.angle_alpha   90.00
_cell.angle_beta   90.00
_cell.angle_gamma   90.00
#
_symmetry.space_group_name_H-M   'P 1'
#
loop_
_entity.id
_entity.type
_entity.pdbx_description
1 polymer ?
#
loop_
_entity_poly.entity_id
_entity_poly.type
_entity_poly.pdbx_seq_one_letter_code
_entity_poly.pdbx_strand_id
1 'polypeptide(L)'
;MANVRNGSANRKYILGMEGSANKLGISIINDQKKILVNMRRTYVSEIGCGFIPREINAHHKFYIIDMIKNCLEKLKIKITDITLICYTRGPGIGSALYIAYNICKIFSLLFNIPVIGVNHCIAHIEMGIFITRLKKPIILYVSGSNTQIIYFNDHKKRYEIIGETLDIAIGNVIDRSARILRISNSPSPGYNVEMWARKKYILNMMKREKQRHMKLNNELGVPPSLVEHPQSECIPMVTSINDDKYAAEGKQVHSAEKVTCSAQKEVRADSCDYTELLFFPYTIKGMDISFSGYDFYISKYFSKYANRKEKKAKVRGVAEEGKKKKQQHCSQQKGDHAEMERVESVENSSDENDHKDTSANAISNTAANTTANTSANTSSLAQDTGGFLHRMKGSSYYEEDIVYQSEDKKNFGDGEEYVEDDCTVETDSDFYESEEVNGESAVSGNPDDSGETSNRGETSNLTEEDKRRIQICYSLQHHIFSMLIEITERAISFTDSKEVIIVGGVGCNLFLQNMMKKMARQKNIKIGFMDHSYCVDNGAMIAYTGYIEYENAKDKSCYNFENISIHQRYRTDDVLVTWR
;
A
#
# COMPACT_ATOMS: atom_id res chain seq x y z
N MET A 1 -20.70 -2.14 -60.03
CA MET A 1 -20.21 -2.88 -58.85
C MET A 1 -20.44 -2.02 -57.63
N ALA A 2 -21.56 -2.25 -56.94
CA ALA A 2 -21.90 -1.59 -55.68
C ALA A 2 -21.07 -2.25 -54.57
N ASN A 3 -20.10 -1.53 -54.02
CA ASN A 3 -19.41 -1.95 -52.81
C ASN A 3 -20.37 -1.74 -51.64
N VAL A 4 -20.89 -2.86 -51.14
CA VAL A 4 -21.57 -3.01 -49.87
C VAL A 4 -20.64 -2.48 -48.78
N ARG A 5 -20.90 -1.25 -48.31
CA ARG A 5 -20.37 -0.77 -47.04
C ARG A 5 -21.06 -1.58 -45.95
N ASN A 6 -20.42 -2.65 -45.50
CA ASN A 6 -20.79 -3.35 -44.28
C ASN A 6 -20.90 -2.32 -43.14
N GLY A 7 -22.07 -2.31 -42.48
CA GLY A 7 -22.45 -1.29 -41.51
C GLY A 7 -21.50 -1.21 -40.32
N SER A 8 -20.85 -0.06 -40.14
CA SER A 8 -20.35 0.34 -38.82
C SER A 8 -21.54 0.88 -38.03
N ALA A 9 -22.16 0.03 -37.20
CA ALA A 9 -22.92 0.53 -36.07
C ALA A 9 -22.04 1.57 -35.35
N ASN A 10 -22.60 2.74 -35.04
CA ASN A 10 -21.88 3.88 -34.49
C ASN A 10 -21.29 3.49 -33.10
N ARG A 11 -20.05 2.97 -33.08
CA ARG A 11 -19.42 2.45 -31.87
C ARG A 11 -19.29 3.59 -30.87
N LYS A 12 -19.89 3.42 -29.68
CA LYS A 12 -19.81 4.41 -28.61
C LYS A 12 -18.59 4.12 -27.76
N TYR A 13 -17.78 5.12 -27.51
CA TYR A 13 -16.66 5.05 -26.58
C TYR A 13 -16.99 5.80 -25.29
N ILE A 14 -16.70 5.18 -24.15
CA ILE A 14 -16.94 5.74 -22.83
C ILE A 14 -15.60 5.82 -22.10
N LEU A 15 -15.23 7.03 -21.70
CA LEU A 15 -13.99 7.31 -20.96
C LEU A 15 -14.26 7.25 -19.46
N GLY A 16 -13.49 6.46 -18.72
CA GLY A 16 -13.51 6.40 -17.26
C GLY A 16 -12.25 6.97 -16.65
N MET A 17 -12.39 7.81 -15.63
CA MET A 17 -11.28 8.41 -14.89
C MET A 17 -11.40 8.17 -13.39
N GLU A 18 -10.49 7.36 -12.86
CA GLU A 18 -10.34 7.10 -11.43
C GLU A 18 -9.19 7.92 -10.86
N GLY A 19 -9.46 8.69 -9.80
CA GLY A 19 -8.49 9.60 -9.20
C GLY A 19 -8.80 9.95 -7.74
N SER A 20 -9.36 9.02 -6.98
CA SER A 20 -9.75 9.23 -5.57
C SER A 20 -8.59 9.23 -4.57
N ALA A 21 -7.53 8.45 -4.84
CA ALA A 21 -6.45 8.19 -3.88
C ALA A 21 -5.07 8.25 -4.55
N ASN A 22 -4.15 7.31 -4.25
CA ASN A 22 -2.78 7.30 -4.77
C ASN A 22 -2.64 6.68 -6.18
N LYS A 23 -3.75 6.20 -6.76
CA LYS A 23 -3.78 5.57 -8.08
C LYS A 23 -4.59 6.46 -9.00
N LEU A 24 -4.02 6.69 -10.17
CA LEU A 24 -4.68 7.34 -11.29
C LEU A 24 -4.99 6.27 -12.34
N GLY A 25 -6.27 6.06 -12.63
CA GLY A 25 -6.73 5.09 -13.60
C GLY A 25 -7.46 5.77 -14.76
N ILE A 26 -7.12 5.42 -16.00
CA ILE A 26 -7.82 5.90 -17.20
C ILE A 26 -8.19 4.68 -18.04
N SER A 27 -9.45 4.59 -18.46
CA SER A 27 -9.93 3.45 -19.25
C SER A 27 -10.89 3.89 -20.33
N ILE A 28 -11.00 3.10 -21.40
CA ILE A 28 -12.06 3.25 -22.40
C ILE A 28 -12.80 1.93 -22.54
N ILE A 29 -14.13 1.98 -22.46
CA ILE A 29 -15.03 0.85 -22.73
C ILE A 29 -15.94 1.16 -23.93
N ASN A 30 -16.55 0.13 -24.52
CA ASN A 30 -17.56 0.29 -25.55
C ASN A 30 -19.00 0.15 -25.02
N ASP A 31 -19.98 0.32 -25.90
CA ASP A 31 -21.42 0.15 -25.60
C ASP A 31 -21.81 -1.29 -25.21
N GLN A 32 -21.00 -2.29 -25.57
CA GLN A 32 -21.18 -3.67 -25.10
C GLN A 32 -20.52 -3.91 -23.74
N LYS A 33 -20.08 -2.86 -23.02
CA LYS A 33 -19.41 -2.93 -21.72
C LYS A 33 -18.08 -3.68 -21.76
N LYS A 34 -17.51 -3.90 -22.95
CA LYS A 34 -16.19 -4.49 -23.13
C LYS A 34 -15.13 -3.44 -22.84
N ILE A 35 -14.19 -3.79 -21.96
CA ILE A 35 -13.03 -2.96 -21.64
C ILE A 35 -12.06 -3.03 -22.81
N LEU A 36 -11.80 -1.89 -23.45
CA LEU A 36 -10.90 -1.81 -24.60
C LEU A 36 -9.48 -1.45 -24.17
N VAL A 37 -9.37 -0.49 -23.24
CA VAL A 37 -8.10 -0.03 -22.66
C VAL A 37 -8.33 0.21 -21.17
N ASN A 38 -7.40 -0.20 -20.33
CA ASN A 38 -7.42 0.07 -18.89
C ASN A 38 -6.00 0.28 -18.40
N MET A 39 -5.63 1.55 -18.21
CA MET A 39 -4.31 1.98 -17.82
C MET A 39 -4.31 2.50 -16.39
N ARG A 40 -3.23 2.24 -15.66
CA ARG A 40 -3.08 2.69 -14.28
C ARG A 40 -1.69 3.23 -14.03
N ARG A 41 -1.62 4.29 -13.23
CA ARG A 41 -0.35 4.82 -12.72
C ARG A 41 -0.45 5.00 -11.22
N THR A 42 0.49 4.41 -10.51
CA THR A 42 0.46 4.36 -9.04
C THR A 42 1.56 5.24 -8.48
N TYR A 43 1.20 6.13 -7.54
CA TYR A 43 2.14 6.87 -6.73
C TYR A 43 2.54 6.03 -5.50
N VAL A 44 3.85 5.98 -5.23
CA VAL A 44 4.45 5.24 -4.12
C VAL A 44 5.20 6.23 -3.23
N SER A 45 4.77 6.35 -1.96
CA SER A 45 5.46 7.18 -0.97
C SER A 45 6.77 6.54 -0.50
N GLU A 46 7.69 7.36 -0.01
CA GLU A 46 8.93 6.91 0.60
C GLU A 46 8.70 5.96 1.79
N ILE A 47 9.68 5.11 2.10
CA ILE A 47 9.59 4.13 3.19
C ILE A 47 9.39 4.83 4.53
N GLY A 48 8.31 4.48 5.22
CA GLY A 48 7.93 5.08 6.50
C GLY A 48 7.11 6.37 6.36
N CYS A 49 6.78 6.79 5.14
CA CYS A 49 5.89 7.92 4.87
C CYS A 49 4.52 7.43 4.41
N GLY A 50 3.45 8.11 4.85
CA GLY A 50 2.10 7.89 4.34
C GLY A 50 1.84 8.69 3.07
N PHE A 51 0.63 8.58 2.56
CA PHE A 51 0.18 9.35 1.41
C PHE A 51 -0.01 10.83 1.75
N ILE A 52 0.73 11.70 1.07
CA ILE A 52 0.65 13.16 1.26
C ILE A 52 -0.25 13.75 0.16
N PRO A 53 -1.39 14.38 0.50
CA PRO A 53 -2.37 14.86 -0.49
C PRO A 53 -1.81 15.80 -1.56
N ARG A 54 -0.82 16.62 -1.20
CA ARG A 54 -0.14 17.54 -2.12
C ARG A 54 0.69 16.80 -3.17
N GLU A 55 1.36 15.71 -2.78
CA GLU A 55 2.21 14.93 -3.70
C GLU A 55 1.36 14.10 -4.65
N ILE A 56 0.27 13.51 -4.15
CA ILE A 56 -0.73 12.81 -4.98
C ILE A 56 -1.34 13.76 -6.01
N ASN A 57 -1.73 14.97 -5.60
CA ASN A 57 -2.25 15.97 -6.53
C ASN A 57 -1.25 16.30 -7.64
N ALA A 58 0.02 16.50 -7.28
CA ALA A 58 1.08 16.79 -8.26
C ALA A 58 1.28 15.61 -9.22
N HIS A 59 1.26 14.38 -8.72
CA HIS A 59 1.35 13.15 -9.52
C HIS A 59 0.20 13.06 -10.52
N HIS A 60 -1.04 13.18 -10.04
CA HIS A 60 -2.23 13.07 -10.88
C HIS A 60 -2.23 14.17 -11.96
N LYS A 61 -1.90 15.41 -11.57
CA LYS A 61 -1.81 16.55 -12.49
C LYS A 61 -0.78 16.32 -13.60
N PHE A 62 0.35 15.69 -13.28
CA PHE A 62 1.42 15.46 -14.23
C PHE A 62 1.04 14.39 -15.27
N TYR A 63 0.38 13.30 -14.86
CA TYR A 63 0.16 12.14 -15.73
C TYR A 63 -1.20 12.07 -16.42
N ILE A 64 -2.24 12.74 -15.93
CA ILE A 64 -3.62 12.53 -16.42
C ILE A 64 -3.80 12.80 -17.92
N ILE A 65 -3.20 13.89 -18.44
CA ILE A 65 -3.34 14.24 -19.86
C ILE A 65 -2.63 13.22 -20.75
N ASP A 66 -1.42 12.81 -20.38
CA ASP A 66 -0.65 11.86 -21.15
C ASP A 66 -1.31 10.48 -21.14
N MET A 67 -1.87 10.05 -20.01
CA MET A 67 -2.64 8.80 -19.94
C MET A 67 -3.89 8.83 -20.82
N ILE A 68 -4.61 9.95 -20.88
CA ILE A 68 -5.76 10.10 -21.78
C ILE A 68 -5.32 10.03 -23.25
N LYS A 69 -4.25 10.74 -23.62
CA LYS A 69 -3.69 10.70 -24.99
C LYS A 69 -3.30 9.29 -25.39
N ASN A 70 -2.57 8.58 -24.53
CA ASN A 70 -2.15 7.19 -24.78
C ASN A 70 -3.36 6.26 -25.01
N CYS A 71 -4.45 6.42 -24.25
CA CYS A 71 -5.68 5.64 -24.47
C CYS A 71 -6.29 5.90 -25.86
N LEU A 72 -6.35 7.17 -26.27
CA LEU A 72 -6.89 7.57 -27.57
C LEU A 72 -6.01 7.08 -28.73
N GLU A 73 -4.69 7.18 -28.59
CA GLU A 73 -3.70 6.73 -29.58
C GLU A 73 -3.74 5.21 -29.78
N LYS A 74 -3.83 4.42 -28.68
CA LYS A 74 -3.95 2.96 -28.74
C LYS A 74 -5.18 2.51 -29.52
N LEU A 75 -6.31 3.19 -29.34
CA LEU A 75 -7.55 2.90 -30.06
C LEU A 75 -7.63 3.60 -31.43
N LYS A 76 -6.69 4.48 -31.75
CA LYS A 76 -6.67 5.32 -32.96
C LYS A 76 -7.98 6.12 -33.13
N ILE A 77 -8.51 6.63 -32.01
CA ILE A 77 -9.72 7.46 -31.98
C ILE A 77 -9.39 8.89 -31.56
N LYS A 78 -10.27 9.83 -31.88
CA LYS A 78 -10.18 11.22 -31.42
C LYS A 78 -11.03 11.40 -30.16
N ILE A 79 -10.76 12.46 -29.40
CA ILE A 79 -11.57 12.84 -28.24
C ILE A 79 -13.05 13.07 -28.61
N THR A 80 -13.31 13.52 -29.84
CA THR A 80 -14.67 13.72 -30.38
C THR A 80 -15.44 12.43 -30.59
N ASP A 81 -14.76 11.27 -30.61
CA ASP A 81 -15.41 9.96 -30.72
C ASP A 81 -15.88 9.44 -29.35
N ILE A 82 -15.47 10.08 -28.26
CA ILE A 82 -15.95 9.79 -26.91
C ILE A 82 -17.38 10.33 -26.74
N THR A 83 -18.29 9.45 -26.34
CA THR A 83 -19.72 9.74 -26.22
C THR A 83 -20.18 10.00 -24.80
N LEU A 84 -19.39 9.59 -23.80
CA LEU A 84 -19.67 9.77 -22.38
C LEU A 84 -18.36 9.79 -21.59
N ILE A 85 -18.26 10.67 -20.60
CA ILE A 85 -17.14 10.75 -19.67
C ILE A 85 -17.65 10.41 -18.26
N CYS A 86 -17.04 9.42 -17.63
CA CYS A 86 -17.29 9.00 -16.26
C CYS A 86 -16.07 9.37 -15.42
N TYR A 87 -16.28 9.96 -14.25
CA TYR A 87 -15.21 10.24 -13.30
C TYR A 87 -15.59 9.93 -11.87
N THR A 88 -14.60 9.71 -11.02
CA THR A 88 -14.84 9.52 -9.59
C THR A 88 -15.30 10.83 -8.94
N ARG A 89 -16.57 10.89 -8.57
CA ARG A 89 -17.15 12.02 -7.79
C ARG A 89 -16.72 11.95 -6.32
N GLY A 90 -16.56 10.73 -5.81
CA GLY A 90 -16.07 10.44 -4.46
C GLY A 90 -16.59 9.10 -3.94
N PRO A 91 -16.25 8.71 -2.70
CA PRO A 91 -15.40 9.44 -1.76
C PRO A 91 -13.92 9.44 -2.19
N GLY A 92 -13.10 10.27 -1.56
CA GLY A 92 -11.67 10.34 -1.87
C GLY A 92 -10.95 11.58 -1.34
N ILE A 93 -9.64 11.63 -1.53
CA ILE A 93 -8.79 12.76 -1.16
C ILE A 93 -9.19 13.97 -2.03
N GLY A 94 -9.66 15.05 -1.40
CA GLY A 94 -10.19 16.21 -2.13
C GLY A 94 -9.25 16.78 -3.19
N SER A 95 -7.95 16.88 -2.90
CA SER A 95 -6.95 17.35 -3.87
C SER A 95 -6.75 16.40 -5.04
N ALA A 96 -6.92 15.09 -4.85
CA ALA A 96 -6.83 14.10 -5.91
C ALA A 96 -8.08 14.13 -6.81
N LEU A 97 -9.28 14.14 -6.20
CA LEU A 97 -10.57 14.21 -6.90
C LEU A 97 -10.67 15.45 -7.80
N TYR A 98 -10.09 16.56 -7.36
CA TYR A 98 -10.12 17.83 -8.11
C TYR A 98 -9.48 17.72 -9.50
N ILE A 99 -8.52 16.82 -9.71
CA ILE A 99 -7.82 16.69 -11.00
C ILE A 99 -8.75 16.15 -12.08
N ALA A 100 -9.38 14.99 -11.86
CA ALA A 100 -10.32 14.40 -12.82
C ALA A 100 -11.55 15.30 -13.02
N TYR A 101 -12.04 15.92 -11.94
CA TYR A 101 -13.14 16.90 -11.98
C TYR A 101 -12.87 18.06 -12.94
N ASN A 102 -11.69 18.70 -12.88
CA ASN A 102 -11.38 19.83 -13.76
C ASN A 102 -11.28 19.40 -15.21
N ILE A 103 -10.67 18.24 -15.48
CA ILE A 103 -10.60 17.69 -16.85
C ILE A 103 -12.01 17.44 -17.40
N CYS A 104 -12.91 16.88 -16.59
CA CYS A 104 -14.31 16.68 -16.99
C CYS A 104 -15.01 18.00 -17.35
N LYS A 105 -14.88 19.04 -16.50
CA LYS A 105 -15.46 20.36 -16.78
C LYS A 105 -14.94 20.92 -18.10
N ILE A 106 -13.63 20.85 -18.35
CA ILE A 106 -13.02 21.33 -19.58
C ILE A 106 -13.53 20.55 -20.80
N PHE A 107 -13.56 19.21 -20.72
CA PHE A 107 -14.00 18.38 -21.84
C PHE A 107 -15.49 18.54 -22.13
N SER A 108 -16.33 18.64 -21.10
CA SER A 108 -17.75 18.92 -21.25
C SER A 108 -17.98 20.27 -21.94
N LEU A 109 -17.23 21.32 -21.54
CA LEU A 109 -17.35 22.65 -22.13
C LEU A 109 -16.86 22.72 -23.58
N LEU A 110 -15.72 22.08 -23.90
CA LEU A 110 -15.11 22.16 -25.23
C LEU A 110 -15.78 21.26 -26.27
N PHE A 111 -16.22 20.08 -25.87
CA PHE A 111 -16.72 19.05 -26.79
C PHE A 111 -18.20 18.73 -26.63
N ASN A 112 -18.88 19.36 -25.66
CA ASN A 112 -20.29 19.11 -25.34
C ASN A 112 -20.58 17.62 -25.07
N ILE A 113 -19.63 16.93 -24.44
CA ILE A 113 -19.76 15.52 -24.07
C ILE A 113 -20.45 15.44 -22.70
N PRO A 114 -21.48 14.58 -22.52
CA PRO A 114 -22.10 14.37 -21.21
C PRO A 114 -21.11 13.79 -20.21
N VAL A 115 -21.22 14.23 -18.97
CA VAL A 115 -20.35 13.81 -17.87
C VAL A 115 -21.17 13.24 -16.73
N ILE A 116 -20.73 12.10 -16.21
CA ILE A 116 -21.32 11.45 -15.05
C ILE A 116 -20.30 11.31 -13.92
N GLY A 117 -20.70 11.74 -12.72
CA GLY A 117 -19.90 11.63 -11.51
C GLY A 117 -20.29 10.38 -10.73
N VAL A 118 -19.38 9.40 -10.69
CA VAL A 118 -19.61 8.06 -10.17
C VAL A 118 -19.17 7.95 -8.71
N ASN A 119 -19.94 7.23 -7.89
CA ASN A 119 -19.51 6.85 -6.54
C ASN A 119 -18.47 5.73 -6.59
N HIS A 120 -17.31 5.96 -5.98
CA HIS A 120 -16.17 5.04 -5.98
C HIS A 120 -16.48 3.69 -5.34
N CYS A 121 -17.20 3.68 -4.21
CA CYS A 121 -17.55 2.45 -3.50
C CYS A 121 -18.50 1.58 -4.35
N ILE A 122 -19.52 2.23 -4.94
CA ILE A 122 -20.46 1.56 -5.86
C ILE A 122 -19.72 1.02 -7.09
N ALA A 123 -18.71 1.73 -7.58
CA ALA A 123 -17.94 1.28 -8.73
C ALA A 123 -17.17 -0.03 -8.46
N HIS A 124 -16.56 -0.16 -7.27
CA HIS A 124 -15.95 -1.42 -6.83
C HIS A 124 -16.98 -2.56 -6.76
N ILE A 125 -18.17 -2.28 -6.20
CA ILE A 125 -19.25 -3.27 -6.07
C ILE A 125 -19.74 -3.75 -7.43
N GLU A 126 -20.11 -2.83 -8.32
CA GLU A 126 -20.68 -3.15 -9.62
C GLU A 126 -19.68 -3.85 -10.52
N MET A 127 -18.40 -3.45 -10.48
CA MET A 127 -17.34 -4.16 -11.19
C MET A 127 -17.13 -5.57 -10.62
N GLY A 128 -17.15 -5.73 -9.31
CA GLY A 128 -17.06 -7.05 -8.67
C GLY A 128 -18.20 -7.97 -9.07
N ILE A 129 -19.43 -7.45 -9.13
CA ILE A 129 -20.60 -8.21 -9.55
C ILE A 129 -20.54 -8.53 -11.06
N PHE A 130 -20.06 -7.60 -11.89
CA PHE A 130 -19.88 -7.84 -13.32
C PHE A 130 -18.88 -8.97 -13.60
N ILE A 131 -17.78 -9.04 -12.86
CA ILE A 131 -16.73 -10.06 -13.03
C ILE A 131 -17.17 -11.40 -12.48
N THR A 132 -17.69 -11.43 -11.25
CA THR A 132 -18.04 -12.69 -10.56
C THR A 132 -19.39 -13.25 -11.01
N ARG A 133 -20.25 -12.43 -11.61
CA ARG A 133 -21.61 -12.78 -12.05
C ARG A 133 -22.54 -13.26 -10.93
N LEU A 134 -22.19 -13.00 -9.67
CA LEU A 134 -23.05 -13.27 -8.51
C LEU A 134 -24.19 -12.24 -8.45
N LYS A 135 -25.41 -12.69 -8.20
CA LYS A 135 -26.63 -11.89 -8.40
C LYS A 135 -26.99 -11.07 -7.17
N LYS A 136 -26.99 -11.69 -5.99
CA LYS A 136 -27.37 -11.07 -4.72
C LYS A 136 -26.32 -11.32 -3.62
N PRO A 137 -25.06 -10.94 -3.85
CA PRO A 137 -24.00 -11.17 -2.89
C PRO A 137 -24.06 -10.19 -1.72
N ILE A 138 -23.60 -10.65 -0.56
CA ILE A 138 -23.03 -9.77 0.46
C ILE A 138 -21.67 -9.29 -0.02
N ILE A 139 -21.44 -7.99 0.06
CA ILE A 139 -20.19 -7.38 -0.36
C ILE A 139 -19.37 -7.12 0.90
N LEU A 140 -18.22 -7.78 1.00
CA LEU A 140 -17.15 -7.35 1.88
C LEU A 140 -16.25 -6.36 1.12
N TYR A 141 -16.39 -5.07 1.43
CA TYR A 141 -15.54 -4.03 0.85
C TYR A 141 -14.39 -3.69 1.78
N VAL A 142 -13.18 -4.10 1.40
CA VAL A 142 -11.94 -3.90 2.17
C VAL A 142 -10.87 -3.21 1.31
N SER A 143 -10.72 -1.90 1.50
CA SER A 143 -9.75 -1.06 0.79
C SER A 143 -8.81 -0.34 1.76
N GLY A 144 -7.93 0.51 1.23
CA GLY A 144 -7.08 1.40 2.02
C GLY A 144 -7.86 2.29 2.98
N SER A 145 -9.06 2.73 2.59
CA SER A 145 -9.87 3.70 3.32
C SER A 145 -11.25 3.21 3.73
N ASN A 146 -11.70 2.06 3.25
CA ASN A 146 -13.01 1.51 3.54
C ASN A 146 -12.90 0.10 4.13
N THR A 147 -13.73 -0.18 5.13
CA THR A 147 -13.98 -1.53 5.63
C THR A 147 -15.45 -1.60 5.97
N GLN A 148 -16.23 -2.21 5.08
CA GLN A 148 -17.68 -2.19 5.11
C GLN A 148 -18.22 -3.55 4.69
N ILE A 149 -19.31 -3.96 5.32
CA ILE A 149 -20.18 -5.04 4.87
C ILE A 149 -21.46 -4.42 4.34
N ILE A 150 -21.76 -4.74 3.09
CA ILE A 150 -22.78 -4.06 2.31
C ILE A 150 -23.69 -5.11 1.67
N TYR A 151 -24.98 -4.81 1.59
CA TYR A 151 -25.93 -5.60 0.82
C TYR A 151 -26.83 -4.68 -0.01
N PHE A 152 -27.44 -5.22 -1.07
CA PHE A 152 -28.39 -4.46 -1.87
C PHE A 152 -29.80 -4.55 -1.29
N ASN A 153 -30.39 -3.42 -0.92
CA ASN A 153 -31.77 -3.34 -0.47
C ASN A 153 -32.70 -3.09 -1.66
N ASP A 154 -33.40 -4.14 -2.11
CA ASP A 154 -34.31 -4.11 -3.26
C ASP A 154 -35.45 -3.09 -3.09
N HIS A 155 -35.94 -2.88 -1.86
CA HIS A 155 -37.05 -1.96 -1.58
C HIS A 155 -36.63 -0.50 -1.67
N LYS A 156 -35.45 -0.17 -1.14
CA LYS A 156 -34.92 1.21 -1.18
C LYS A 156 -34.15 1.52 -2.45
N LYS A 157 -33.79 0.49 -3.24
CA LYS A 157 -32.93 0.58 -4.42
C LYS A 157 -31.59 1.25 -4.10
N ARG A 158 -30.97 0.81 -3.00
CA ARG A 158 -29.72 1.34 -2.46
C ARG A 158 -28.86 0.22 -1.90
N TYR A 159 -27.55 0.41 -1.93
CA TYR A 159 -26.63 -0.42 -1.17
C TYR A 159 -26.58 0.07 0.27
N GLU A 160 -26.93 -0.78 1.22
CA GLU A 160 -26.93 -0.46 2.64
C GLU A 160 -25.74 -1.09 3.34
N ILE A 161 -25.15 -0.33 4.26
CA ILE A 161 -24.03 -0.76 5.10
C ILE A 161 -24.63 -1.37 6.37
N ILE A 162 -24.35 -2.65 6.62
CA ILE A 162 -24.82 -3.39 7.82
C ILE A 162 -23.76 -3.53 8.90
N GLY A 163 -22.50 -3.35 8.53
CA GLY A 163 -21.38 -3.27 9.45
C GLY A 163 -20.24 -2.49 8.83
N GLU A 164 -19.51 -1.73 9.63
CA GLU A 164 -18.33 -1.00 9.16
C GLU A 164 -17.25 -0.89 10.24
N THR A 165 -16.09 -0.37 9.85
CA THR A 165 -15.10 0.05 10.85
C THR A 165 -15.57 1.32 11.57
N LEU A 166 -15.46 1.34 12.89
CA LEU A 166 -15.82 2.50 13.71
C LEU A 166 -14.72 3.59 13.71
N ASP A 167 -13.50 3.25 13.28
CA ASP A 167 -12.35 4.14 13.36
C ASP A 167 -11.53 4.22 12.06
N ILE A 168 -10.67 3.25 11.82
CA ILE A 168 -9.73 3.20 10.71
C ILE A 168 -9.99 1.94 9.88
N ALA A 169 -9.94 2.09 8.57
CA ALA A 169 -10.05 0.95 7.67
C ALA A 169 -8.84 0.02 7.80
N ILE A 170 -9.08 -1.27 7.55
CA ILE A 170 -8.07 -2.33 7.64
C ILE A 170 -6.87 -2.05 6.75
N GLY A 171 -7.09 -1.58 5.52
CA GLY A 171 -5.99 -1.25 4.63
C GLY A 171 -5.09 -0.16 5.23
N ASN A 172 -5.66 0.85 5.90
CA ASN A 172 -4.88 1.87 6.60
C ASN A 172 -4.14 1.30 7.82
N VAL A 173 -4.73 0.34 8.56
CA VAL A 173 -4.02 -0.37 9.65
C VAL A 173 -2.78 -1.07 9.11
N ILE A 174 -2.93 -1.81 8.00
CA ILE A 174 -1.84 -2.54 7.36
C ILE A 174 -0.78 -1.56 6.83
N ASP A 175 -1.16 -0.47 6.17
CA ASP A 175 -0.25 0.55 5.66
C ASP A 175 0.50 1.27 6.79
N ARG A 176 -0.17 1.58 7.90
CA ARG A 176 0.46 2.14 9.11
C ARG A 176 1.45 1.16 9.73
N SER A 177 1.09 -0.11 9.78
CA SER A 177 1.95 -1.20 10.26
C SER A 177 3.23 -1.29 9.42
N ALA A 178 3.09 -1.33 8.09
CA ALA A 178 4.22 -1.34 7.16
C ALA A 178 5.17 -0.16 7.41
N ARG A 179 4.61 1.04 7.59
CA ARG A 179 5.36 2.26 7.90
C ARG A 179 6.11 2.19 9.23
N ILE A 180 5.48 1.73 10.31
CA ILE A 180 6.13 1.57 11.63
C ILE A 180 7.28 0.56 11.53
N LEU A 181 7.07 -0.54 10.79
CA LEU A 181 8.06 -1.61 10.59
C LEU A 181 9.15 -1.26 9.55
N ARG A 182 9.03 -0.12 8.87
CA ARG A 182 9.89 0.34 7.76
C ARG A 182 9.94 -0.66 6.60
N ILE A 183 8.79 -1.26 6.28
CA ILE A 183 8.58 -2.12 5.13
C ILE A 183 8.35 -1.25 3.87
N SER A 184 8.74 -1.76 2.70
CA SER A 184 8.57 -1.07 1.42
C SER A 184 7.10 -0.78 1.10
N ASN A 185 6.84 0.36 0.47
CA ASN A 185 5.52 0.69 -0.08
C ASN A 185 5.34 0.22 -1.53
N SER A 186 6.40 -0.28 -2.18
CA SER A 186 6.37 -0.78 -3.57
C SER A 186 6.31 -2.31 -3.61
N PRO A 187 5.42 -2.94 -4.39
CA PRO A 187 4.38 -2.32 -5.23
C PRO A 187 3.19 -1.78 -4.40
N SER A 188 2.91 -2.40 -3.25
CA SER A 188 1.99 -1.87 -2.24
C SER A 188 2.44 -2.27 -0.82
N PRO A 189 2.11 -1.48 0.22
CA PRO A 189 2.47 -1.83 1.59
C PRO A 189 1.80 -3.12 2.06
N GLY A 190 0.52 -3.31 1.73
CA GLY A 190 -0.23 -4.53 2.07
C GLY A 190 0.37 -5.80 1.51
N TYR A 191 0.79 -5.79 0.23
CA TYR A 191 1.49 -6.93 -0.37
C TYR A 191 2.78 -7.26 0.37
N ASN A 192 3.59 -6.25 0.72
CA ASN A 192 4.85 -6.51 1.42
C ASN A 192 4.64 -7.02 2.85
N VAL A 193 3.61 -6.53 3.57
CA VAL A 193 3.23 -7.09 4.87
C VAL A 193 2.82 -8.56 4.75
N GLU A 194 2.11 -8.92 3.67
CA GLU A 194 1.81 -10.31 3.34
C GLU A 194 3.09 -11.13 3.12
N MET A 195 4.01 -10.66 2.28
CA MET A 195 5.28 -11.34 2.02
C MET A 195 6.10 -11.57 3.30
N TRP A 196 6.10 -10.60 4.23
CA TRP A 196 6.74 -10.78 5.53
C TRP A 196 6.04 -11.82 6.41
N ALA A 197 4.70 -11.87 6.39
CA ALA A 197 3.97 -12.90 7.11
C ALA A 197 4.19 -14.31 6.53
N ARG A 198 4.35 -14.42 5.20
CA ARG A 198 4.65 -15.71 4.55
C ARG A 198 5.89 -16.36 5.11
N LYS A 199 6.92 -15.58 5.43
CA LYS A 199 8.19 -16.06 6.02
C LYS A 199 8.06 -16.69 7.42
N LYS A 200 6.84 -16.82 7.98
CA LYS A 200 6.59 -17.49 9.26
C LYS A 200 7.07 -18.94 9.26
N TYR A 201 6.97 -19.68 8.14
CA TYR A 201 7.43 -21.07 8.06
C TYR A 201 8.93 -21.20 8.39
N ILE A 202 9.75 -20.22 8.02
CA ILE A 202 11.19 -20.20 8.32
C ILE A 202 11.40 -20.21 9.85
N LEU A 203 10.59 -19.47 10.61
CA LEU A 203 10.67 -19.45 12.07
C LEU A 203 10.27 -20.79 12.68
N ASN A 204 9.25 -21.45 12.13
CA ASN A 204 8.81 -22.78 12.55
C ASN A 204 9.91 -23.81 12.28
N MET A 205 10.52 -23.77 11.10
CA MET A 205 11.60 -24.65 10.71
C MET A 205 12.82 -24.50 11.64
N MET A 206 13.25 -23.25 11.90
CA MET A 206 14.33 -22.96 12.86
C MET A 206 14.02 -23.48 14.28
N LYS A 207 12.75 -23.41 14.72
CA LYS A 207 12.34 -23.95 16.02
C LYS A 207 12.40 -25.49 16.04
N ARG A 208 11.91 -26.15 14.98
CA ARG A 208 11.99 -27.62 14.83
C ARG A 208 13.44 -28.10 14.80
N GLU A 209 14.34 -27.40 14.12
CA GLU A 209 15.79 -27.71 14.10
C GLU A 209 16.43 -27.56 15.47
N LYS A 210 16.17 -26.46 16.20
CA LYS A 210 16.66 -26.28 17.57
C LYS A 210 16.16 -27.39 18.50
N GLN A 211 14.89 -27.78 18.39
CA GLN A 211 14.33 -28.89 19.16
C GLN A 211 14.98 -30.23 18.81
N ARG A 212 15.28 -30.49 17.53
CA ARG A 212 16.02 -31.69 17.09
C ARG A 212 17.44 -31.72 17.65
N HIS A 213 18.18 -30.60 17.58
CA HIS A 213 19.52 -30.51 18.15
C HIS A 213 19.52 -30.67 19.68
N MET A 214 18.55 -30.10 20.39
CA MET A 214 18.41 -30.32 21.84
C MET A 214 18.11 -31.78 22.18
N LYS A 215 17.25 -32.46 21.40
CA LYS A 215 16.98 -33.89 21.58
C LYS A 215 18.23 -34.74 21.32
N LEU A 216 18.95 -34.47 20.23
CA LEU A 216 20.18 -35.19 19.89
C LEU A 216 21.29 -35.00 20.95
N ASN A 217 21.45 -33.77 21.46
CA ASN A 217 22.44 -33.48 22.52
C ASN A 217 22.08 -34.14 23.86
N ASN A 218 20.79 -34.23 24.19
CA ASN A 218 20.30 -34.94 25.36
C ASN A 218 20.47 -36.46 25.23
N GLU A 219 20.30 -37.02 24.02
CA GLU A 219 20.52 -38.44 23.74
C GLU A 219 22.02 -38.83 23.71
N LEU A 220 22.90 -37.91 23.31
CA LEU A 220 24.36 -38.10 23.28
C LEU A 220 25.05 -37.79 24.63
N GLY A 221 24.31 -37.39 25.67
CA GLY A 221 24.86 -37.15 27.01
C GLY A 221 25.87 -36.01 27.11
N VAL A 222 25.81 -35.02 26.21
CA VAL A 222 26.74 -33.88 26.22
C VAL A 222 26.27 -32.85 27.27
N PRO A 223 27.06 -32.53 28.30
CA PRO A 223 26.64 -31.57 29.33
C PRO A 223 26.53 -30.15 28.76
N PRO A 224 25.61 -29.30 29.26
CA PRO A 224 25.32 -27.98 28.69
C PRO A 224 26.46 -26.95 28.74
N SER A 225 27.60 -27.28 29.35
CA SER A 225 28.72 -26.38 29.61
C SER A 225 29.78 -26.31 28.51
N LEU A 226 29.60 -27.01 27.38
CA LEU A 226 30.60 -27.06 26.28
C LEU A 226 30.11 -26.51 24.93
N VAL A 227 28.97 -25.81 24.90
CA VAL A 227 28.49 -25.14 23.68
C VAL A 227 28.98 -23.69 23.66
N GLU A 228 30.28 -23.49 23.44
CA GLU A 228 30.78 -22.20 22.93
C GLU A 228 30.64 -22.16 21.41
N HIS A 229 30.15 -21.03 20.91
CA HIS A 229 29.99 -20.76 19.48
C HIS A 229 31.31 -20.94 18.71
N PRO A 230 31.32 -21.46 17.47
CA PRO A 230 32.49 -21.34 16.62
C PRO A 230 32.66 -19.86 16.28
N GLN A 231 33.60 -19.20 16.95
CA GLN A 231 34.16 -17.95 16.45
C GLN A 231 34.86 -18.26 15.14
N SER A 232 34.51 -17.49 14.11
CA SER A 232 35.19 -17.49 12.82
C SER A 232 36.70 -17.33 13.02
N GLU A 233 37.46 -18.39 12.79
CA GLU A 233 38.91 -18.30 12.63
C GLU A 233 39.20 -17.50 11.35
N CYS A 234 39.52 -16.22 11.53
CA CYS A 234 40.30 -15.48 10.54
C CYS A 234 41.72 -16.07 10.56
N ILE A 235 42.06 -16.79 9.49
CA ILE A 235 43.43 -17.24 9.19
C ILE A 235 44.35 -16.00 9.14
N PRO A 236 45.40 -15.88 9.99
CA PRO A 236 46.50 -14.99 9.69
C PRO A 236 47.49 -15.74 8.80
N MET A 237 47.80 -15.12 7.65
CA MET A 237 48.94 -15.53 6.82
C MET A 237 50.21 -15.60 7.66
N VAL A 238 50.84 -16.77 7.63
CA VAL A 238 52.19 -17.00 8.16
C VAL A 238 53.18 -16.22 7.28
N THR A 239 53.80 -15.19 7.86
CA THR A 239 55.13 -14.73 7.43
C THR A 239 56.11 -15.01 8.56
N SER A 240 57.00 -15.95 8.29
CA SER A 240 58.20 -16.29 9.06
C SER A 240 59.03 -15.07 9.46
N ILE A 241 59.56 -15.08 10.69
CA ILE A 241 60.94 -14.70 11.04
C ILE A 241 61.23 -15.28 12.44
N ASN A 242 62.39 -15.92 12.55
CA ASN A 242 63.00 -16.46 13.77
C ASN A 242 63.36 -15.35 14.76
N ASP A 243 63.37 -15.66 16.06
CA ASP A 243 64.57 -15.57 16.91
C ASP A 243 64.25 -15.82 18.40
N ASP A 244 64.77 -16.94 18.89
CA ASP A 244 65.61 -17.12 20.09
C ASP A 244 65.38 -16.31 21.40
N LYS A 245 65.23 -17.11 22.47
CA LYS A 245 65.80 -16.98 23.84
C LYS A 245 65.18 -15.96 24.81
N TYR A 246 64.58 -16.45 25.91
CA TYR A 246 65.23 -16.65 27.22
C TYR A 246 64.19 -16.99 28.29
N ALA A 247 64.52 -17.98 29.12
CA ALA A 247 63.85 -18.29 30.38
C ALA A 247 64.29 -17.32 31.49
N ALA A 248 63.38 -16.96 32.40
CA ALA A 248 63.71 -16.71 33.80
C ALA A 248 62.45 -16.66 34.68
N GLU A 249 62.55 -17.36 35.80
CA GLU A 249 61.60 -17.51 36.89
C GLU A 249 61.40 -16.22 37.70
N GLY A 250 60.26 -16.12 38.39
CA GLY A 250 60.28 -15.66 39.78
C GLY A 250 59.30 -14.54 40.18
N LYS A 251 58.59 -14.85 41.27
CA LYS A 251 58.01 -13.97 42.31
C LYS A 251 56.56 -13.50 42.13
N GLN A 252 55.71 -14.22 42.85
CA GLN A 252 54.53 -13.69 43.54
C GLN A 252 54.89 -12.44 44.35
N VAL A 253 54.13 -11.36 44.13
CA VAL A 253 53.88 -10.32 45.13
C VAL A 253 52.39 -10.01 45.07
N HIS A 254 51.70 -10.30 46.17
CA HIS A 254 50.35 -9.82 46.44
C HIS A 254 50.40 -8.31 46.71
N SER A 255 49.74 -7.51 45.88
CA SER A 255 49.22 -6.21 46.29
C SER A 255 47.78 -6.08 45.80
N ALA A 256 46.88 -6.00 46.77
CA ALA A 256 45.45 -5.84 46.57
C ALA A 256 45.15 -4.42 46.08
N GLU A 257 44.86 -4.26 44.80
CA GLU A 257 44.17 -3.09 44.27
C GLU A 257 42.71 -3.46 43.97
N LYS A 258 41.81 -2.90 44.78
CA LYS A 258 40.38 -2.83 44.51
C LYS A 258 40.17 -2.01 43.23
N VAL A 259 40.16 -2.68 42.09
CA VAL A 259 39.54 -2.14 40.88
C VAL A 259 38.06 -2.53 40.94
N THR A 260 37.22 -1.58 41.30
CA THR A 260 35.77 -1.67 41.13
C THR A 260 35.49 -1.84 39.64
N CYS A 261 35.28 -3.09 39.21
CA CYS A 261 34.75 -3.40 37.90
C CYS A 261 33.30 -2.89 37.89
N SER A 262 33.07 -1.84 37.11
CA SER A 262 31.73 -1.37 36.77
C SER A 262 30.95 -2.57 36.23
N ALA A 263 29.83 -2.90 36.88
CA ALA A 263 28.91 -3.91 36.42
C ALA A 263 28.50 -3.57 34.98
N GLN A 264 29.15 -4.22 34.01
CA GLN A 264 28.61 -4.32 32.66
C GLN A 264 27.28 -5.02 32.83
N LYS A 265 26.21 -4.26 32.64
CA LYS A 265 24.84 -4.76 32.56
C LYS A 265 24.83 -5.79 31.43
N GLU A 266 24.99 -7.07 31.78
CA GLU A 266 24.77 -8.17 30.86
C GLU A 266 23.37 -7.99 30.28
N VAL A 267 23.33 -7.76 28.97
CA VAL A 267 22.09 -7.67 28.22
C VAL A 267 21.49 -9.06 28.26
N ARG A 268 20.50 -9.28 29.14
CA ARG A 268 19.66 -10.48 29.14
C ARG A 268 19.21 -10.73 27.70
N ALA A 269 19.71 -11.79 27.09
CA ALA A 269 19.19 -12.30 25.84
C ALA A 269 17.73 -12.70 26.10
N ASP A 270 16.77 -11.96 25.55
CA ASP A 270 15.37 -12.36 25.62
C ASP A 270 15.25 -13.73 24.95
N SER A 271 14.94 -14.76 25.73
CA SER A 271 14.51 -16.08 25.22
C SER A 271 13.10 -15.96 24.63
N CYS A 272 12.90 -15.07 23.67
CA CYS A 272 11.59 -14.81 23.09
C CYS A 272 11.32 -15.83 21.98
N ASP A 273 10.25 -16.58 22.12
CA ASP A 273 9.75 -17.43 21.05
C ASP A 273 9.04 -16.57 19.99
N TYR A 274 9.63 -16.51 18.78
CA TYR A 274 9.05 -15.78 17.65
C TYR A 274 7.98 -16.59 16.89
N THR A 275 7.77 -17.86 17.27
CA THR A 275 6.74 -18.71 16.66
C THR A 275 5.35 -18.50 17.24
N GLU A 276 5.24 -17.93 18.44
CA GLU A 276 3.93 -17.63 19.05
C GLU A 276 3.26 -16.41 18.41
N LEU A 277 1.93 -16.37 18.48
CA LEU A 277 1.13 -15.22 18.07
C LEU A 277 1.25 -14.08 19.09
N LEU A 278 1.50 -12.87 18.60
CA LEU A 278 1.47 -11.66 19.42
C LEU A 278 0.02 -11.24 19.65
N PHE A 279 -0.25 -10.77 20.87
CA PHE A 279 -1.56 -10.25 21.24
C PHE A 279 -1.88 -8.96 20.49
N PHE A 280 -3.06 -8.93 19.87
CA PHE A 280 -3.72 -7.71 19.42
C PHE A 280 -5.16 -7.66 19.99
N PRO A 281 -5.70 -6.47 20.28
CA PRO A 281 -7.10 -6.34 20.70
C PRO A 281 -8.04 -6.93 19.65
N TYR A 282 -8.94 -7.81 20.08
CA TYR A 282 -9.98 -8.40 19.22
C TYR A 282 -11.31 -7.69 19.50
N THR A 283 -11.65 -6.70 18.67
CA THR A 283 -12.70 -5.71 18.95
C THR A 283 -13.81 -5.75 17.90
N ILE A 284 -14.86 -6.52 18.21
CA ILE A 284 -16.08 -6.63 17.42
C ILE A 284 -17.28 -6.23 18.28
N LYS A 285 -18.17 -5.41 17.73
CA LYS A 285 -19.47 -5.08 18.34
C LYS A 285 -20.57 -5.22 17.30
N GLY A 286 -21.40 -6.26 17.42
CA GLY A 286 -22.39 -6.55 16.38
C GLY A 286 -21.71 -6.95 15.06
N MET A 287 -21.93 -6.18 14.00
CA MET A 287 -21.23 -6.34 12.72
C MET A 287 -20.13 -5.28 12.51
N ASP A 288 -19.92 -4.41 13.49
CA ASP A 288 -18.90 -3.36 13.45
C ASP A 288 -17.60 -3.81 14.09
N ILE A 289 -16.49 -3.28 13.58
CA ILE A 289 -15.14 -3.59 14.05
C ILE A 289 -14.35 -2.31 14.35
N SER A 290 -13.32 -2.44 15.15
CA SER A 290 -12.45 -1.33 15.53
C SER A 290 -11.01 -1.80 15.53
N PHE A 291 -10.09 -0.94 15.09
CA PHE A 291 -8.65 -1.20 15.10
C PHE A 291 -7.85 -0.13 15.86
N SER A 292 -8.55 0.73 16.60
CA SER A 292 -7.92 1.69 17.50
C SER A 292 -6.94 1.01 18.44
N GLY A 293 -5.73 1.56 18.54
CA GLY A 293 -4.68 1.05 19.41
C GLY A 293 -3.73 0.05 18.76
N TYR A 294 -4.01 -0.47 17.55
CA TYR A 294 -3.08 -1.37 16.86
C TYR A 294 -1.69 -0.76 16.66
N ASP A 295 -1.61 0.53 16.29
CA ASP A 295 -0.32 1.23 16.15
C ASP A 295 0.51 1.22 17.44
N PHE A 296 -0.15 1.31 18.60
CA PHE A 296 0.50 1.30 19.90
C PHE A 296 1.13 -0.08 20.17
N TYR A 297 0.39 -1.17 19.93
CA TYR A 297 0.93 -2.53 20.10
C TYR A 297 2.09 -2.81 19.15
N ILE A 298 1.97 -2.44 17.88
CA ILE A 298 3.05 -2.62 16.89
C ILE A 298 4.28 -1.83 17.31
N SER A 299 4.11 -0.55 17.67
CA SER A 299 5.21 0.29 18.13
C SER A 299 5.84 -0.25 19.41
N LYS A 300 5.04 -0.77 20.35
CA LYS A 300 5.53 -1.41 21.58
C LYS A 300 6.38 -2.65 21.26
N TYR A 301 5.88 -3.56 20.42
CA TYR A 301 6.60 -4.77 20.01
C TYR A 301 7.87 -4.47 19.21
N PHE A 302 7.89 -3.38 18.44
CA PHE A 302 9.01 -3.02 17.57
C PHE A 302 9.97 -1.97 18.16
N SER A 303 9.63 -1.38 19.31
CA SER A 303 10.36 -0.27 19.96
C SER A 303 11.85 -0.56 20.19
N LYS A 304 12.20 -1.80 20.57
CA LYS A 304 13.58 -2.26 20.78
C LYS A 304 14.45 -2.13 19.53
N TYR A 305 13.86 -2.23 18.34
CA TYR A 305 14.56 -2.24 17.06
C TYR A 305 14.54 -0.87 16.36
N ALA A 306 13.48 -0.08 16.58
CA ALA A 306 13.38 1.29 16.06
C ALA A 306 14.53 2.20 16.56
N ASN A 307 14.84 2.15 17.87
CA ASN A 307 15.81 3.04 18.51
C ASN A 307 17.28 2.74 18.15
N ARG A 308 17.60 1.54 17.65
CA ARG A 308 18.97 1.18 17.24
C ARG A 308 19.39 1.91 15.97
N LYS A 309 18.45 2.19 15.05
CA LYS A 309 18.74 2.92 13.80
C LYS A 309 18.86 4.42 14.03
N GLU A 310 18.08 5.02 14.93
CA GLU A 310 18.25 6.44 15.31
C GLU A 310 19.59 6.67 16.04
N LYS A 311 20.01 5.74 16.91
CA LYS A 311 21.35 5.77 17.51
C LYS A 311 22.46 5.60 16.46
N LYS A 312 22.33 4.67 15.50
CA LYS A 312 23.29 4.53 14.39
C LYS A 312 23.31 5.75 13.44
N ALA A 313 22.17 6.40 13.21
CA ALA A 313 22.07 7.61 12.40
C ALA A 313 22.69 8.83 13.10
N LYS A 314 22.47 9.01 14.41
CA LYS A 314 23.18 10.02 15.23
C LYS A 314 24.68 9.77 15.28
N VAL A 315 25.13 8.52 15.44
CA VAL A 315 26.56 8.17 15.46
C VAL A 315 27.21 8.40 14.08
N ARG A 316 26.51 8.15 12.97
CA ARG A 316 26.99 8.49 11.62
C ARG A 316 27.01 10.00 11.35
N GLY A 317 26.01 10.75 11.80
CA GLY A 317 25.99 12.22 11.68
C GLY A 317 27.14 12.89 12.45
N VAL A 318 27.44 12.41 13.67
CA VAL A 318 28.57 12.89 14.47
C VAL A 318 29.93 12.47 13.86
N ALA A 319 30.00 11.30 13.21
CA ALA A 319 31.21 10.86 12.49
C ALA A 319 31.47 11.67 11.20
N GLU A 320 30.42 12.16 10.53
CA GLU A 320 30.54 13.05 9.36
C GLU A 320 30.90 14.49 9.74
N GLU A 321 30.39 15.02 10.86
CA GLU A 321 30.85 16.30 11.43
C GLU A 321 32.31 16.22 11.93
N GLY A 322 32.71 15.08 12.51
CA GLY A 322 34.09 14.82 12.91
C GLY A 322 35.07 14.72 11.72
N LYS A 323 34.61 14.25 10.56
CA LYS A 323 35.40 14.24 9.31
C LYS A 323 35.49 15.62 8.66
N LYS A 324 34.44 16.45 8.73
CA LYS A 324 34.50 17.85 8.25
C LYS A 324 35.43 18.72 9.10
N LYS A 325 35.50 18.52 10.43
CA LYS A 325 36.46 19.23 11.31
C LYS A 325 37.92 18.80 11.12
N LYS A 326 38.20 17.58 10.65
CA LYS A 326 39.58 17.12 10.33
C LYS A 326 40.07 17.52 8.93
N GLN A 327 39.19 17.95 8.02
CA GLN A 327 39.58 18.48 6.71
C GLN A 327 39.73 20.01 6.67
N GLN A 328 39.19 20.75 7.64
CA GLN A 328 39.43 22.20 7.76
C GLN A 328 40.71 22.58 8.51
N HIS A 329 41.36 21.64 9.21
CA HIS A 329 42.54 21.95 10.02
C HIS A 329 43.90 21.85 9.28
N CYS A 330 43.91 21.58 7.96
CA CYS A 330 45.13 21.49 7.15
C CYS A 330 45.26 22.61 6.09
N SER A 331 44.42 23.64 6.15
CA SER A 331 44.45 24.75 5.18
C SER A 331 44.07 26.07 5.84
N GLN A 332 44.87 26.52 6.81
CA GLN A 332 44.88 27.91 7.29
C GLN A 332 46.15 28.16 8.11
N GLN A 333 47.29 28.11 7.41
CA GLN A 333 48.49 28.85 7.80
C GLN A 333 48.87 29.72 6.60
N LYS A 334 48.34 30.94 6.57
CA LYS A 334 48.90 32.13 5.93
C LYS A 334 47.89 33.27 6.04
N GLY A 335 48.27 34.32 6.77
CA GLY A 335 47.61 35.63 6.72
C GLY A 335 47.12 36.13 8.08
N ASP A 336 48.04 36.44 8.99
CA ASP A 336 47.80 37.47 10.01
C ASP A 336 48.08 38.84 9.37
N HIS A 337 47.14 39.78 9.49
CA HIS A 337 47.40 41.11 10.08
C HIS A 337 46.15 41.99 10.12
N ALA A 338 46.07 42.73 11.23
CA ALA A 338 45.35 43.99 11.52
C ALA A 338 43.97 43.90 12.21
N GLU A 339 44.04 44.11 13.55
CA GLU A 339 43.34 45.12 14.37
C GLU A 339 41.81 45.27 14.28
N MET A 340 41.04 45.63 15.32
CA MET A 340 41.13 45.73 16.79
C MET A 340 39.70 46.15 17.25
N GLU A 341 39.38 45.97 18.54
CA GLU A 341 38.18 46.42 19.30
C GLU A 341 37.02 45.40 19.44
N ARG A 342 36.81 44.73 20.60
CA ARG A 342 36.17 45.15 21.89
C ARG A 342 34.72 45.65 21.68
N VAL A 343 33.65 45.15 22.31
CA VAL A 343 33.39 44.83 23.73
C VAL A 343 32.20 43.84 23.86
N GLU A 344 32.18 43.11 24.97
CA GLU A 344 31.22 42.11 25.46
C GLU A 344 29.85 42.65 25.93
N SER A 345 28.91 41.71 26.11
CA SER A 345 27.86 41.67 27.16
C SER A 345 26.62 42.57 26.90
N VAL A 346 25.36 42.21 27.20
CA VAL A 346 24.75 41.53 28.35
C VAL A 346 23.35 40.98 27.95
N GLU A 347 23.07 39.80 28.49
CA GLU A 347 21.82 39.18 29.00
C GLU A 347 20.40 39.55 28.53
N ASN A 348 19.61 38.46 28.49
CA ASN A 348 18.15 38.34 28.48
C ASN A 348 17.44 39.19 29.54
N SER A 349 16.23 39.66 29.24
CA SER A 349 15.00 39.21 29.93
C SER A 349 13.73 39.92 29.43
N SER A 350 12.70 39.08 29.28
CA SER A 350 11.25 39.27 29.49
C SER A 350 10.56 40.62 29.19
N ASP A 351 9.47 40.60 28.40
CA ASP A 351 8.11 40.60 28.98
C ASP A 351 7.02 40.55 27.90
N GLU A 352 5.93 39.88 28.29
CA GLU A 352 4.63 39.82 27.61
C GLU A 352 3.97 41.20 27.53
N ASN A 353 3.16 41.45 26.49
CA ASN A 353 1.79 41.97 26.66
C ASN A 353 1.00 42.02 25.33
N ASP A 354 -0.28 41.69 25.48
CA ASP A 354 -1.40 41.76 24.55
C ASP A 354 -1.63 43.16 23.93
N HIS A 355 -2.14 43.20 22.68
CA HIS A 355 -3.46 43.80 22.37
C HIS A 355 -3.83 43.75 20.87
N LYS A 356 -4.99 43.10 20.62
CA LYS A 356 -6.18 43.47 19.82
C LYS A 356 -6.09 44.23 18.46
N ASP A 357 -6.82 43.64 17.51
CA ASP A 357 -7.81 44.19 16.57
C ASP A 357 -7.50 45.46 15.76
N THR A 358 -7.58 45.38 14.42
CA THR A 358 -8.75 45.87 13.63
C THR A 358 -8.56 45.80 12.11
N SER A 359 -9.67 45.37 11.47
CA SER A 359 -10.23 45.65 10.13
C SER A 359 -9.46 46.41 9.03
N ALA A 360 -9.50 45.79 7.84
CA ALA A 360 -9.96 46.30 6.53
C ALA A 360 -9.55 47.70 6.04
N ASN A 361 -8.92 47.76 4.86
CA ASN A 361 -9.46 48.54 3.74
C ASN A 361 -8.84 48.15 2.39
N ALA A 362 -9.67 48.26 1.36
CA ALA A 362 -9.41 47.92 -0.04
C ALA A 362 -9.09 49.17 -0.88
N ILE A 363 -8.79 48.93 -2.18
CA ILE A 363 -8.77 49.87 -3.33
C ILE A 363 -7.44 50.66 -3.43
N SER A 364 -6.66 50.65 -4.52
CA SER A 364 -7.05 51.03 -5.89
C SER A 364 -6.10 50.48 -6.98
N ASN A 365 -6.70 50.28 -8.16
CA ASN A 365 -6.05 50.13 -9.46
C ASN A 365 -5.44 51.46 -9.95
N THR A 366 -4.30 51.38 -10.65
CA THR A 366 -4.00 52.29 -11.77
C THR A 366 -3.25 51.54 -12.87
N ALA A 367 -3.88 51.52 -14.05
CA ALA A 367 -3.31 51.08 -15.30
C ALA A 367 -2.48 52.20 -15.94
N ALA A 368 -1.40 51.83 -16.62
CA ALA A 368 -0.76 52.68 -17.62
C ALA A 368 -0.34 51.83 -18.83
N ASN A 369 -0.89 52.21 -19.98
CA ASN A 369 -0.63 51.68 -21.31
C ASN A 369 0.72 52.17 -21.85
N THR A 370 1.42 51.30 -22.59
CA THR A 370 2.29 51.73 -23.69
C THR A 370 2.23 50.71 -24.83
N THR A 371 1.94 51.21 -26.03
CA THR A 371 1.72 50.47 -27.28
C THR A 371 2.93 50.52 -28.22
N ALA A 372 3.01 49.49 -29.08
CA ALA A 372 3.70 49.37 -30.38
C ALA A 372 5.22 49.03 -30.34
N ASN A 373 5.80 48.17 -31.20
CA ASN A 373 5.31 47.41 -32.35
C ASN A 373 6.33 46.30 -32.74
N THR A 374 5.82 45.22 -33.36
CA THR A 374 6.43 44.34 -34.40
C THR A 374 7.79 43.64 -34.21
N SER A 375 7.80 42.30 -34.19
CA SER A 375 8.23 41.42 -35.30
C SER A 375 8.52 39.99 -34.81
N ALA A 376 8.42 39.05 -35.75
CA ALA A 376 8.36 37.61 -35.57
C ALA A 376 9.47 36.99 -34.70
N ASN A 377 9.09 36.01 -33.88
CA ASN A 377 9.82 34.75 -33.72
C ASN A 377 8.92 33.70 -33.06
N THR A 378 8.37 32.83 -33.90
CA THR A 378 7.87 31.51 -33.51
C THR A 378 9.08 30.60 -33.27
N SER A 379 9.46 30.42 -32.01
CA SER A 379 10.36 29.33 -31.61
C SER A 379 10.05 28.84 -30.19
N SER A 380 9.74 27.55 -30.12
CA SER A 380 9.85 26.67 -28.95
C SER A 380 9.17 27.10 -27.64
N LEU A 381 7.85 26.84 -27.54
CA LEU A 381 7.21 26.56 -26.25
C LEU A 381 7.42 25.08 -25.89
N ALA A 382 8.67 24.66 -25.79
CA ALA A 382 9.07 23.33 -25.38
C ALA A 382 10.30 23.48 -24.49
N GLN A 383 10.05 23.54 -23.17
CA GLN A 383 10.97 23.26 -22.05
C GLN A 383 10.61 24.18 -20.88
N ASP A 384 9.72 23.69 -20.00
CA ASP A 384 10.00 23.68 -18.56
C ASP A 384 9.02 22.74 -17.81
N THR A 385 9.10 21.44 -18.08
CA THR A 385 8.39 20.40 -17.29
C THR A 385 9.24 19.89 -16.12
N GLY A 386 10.49 20.33 -16.00
CA GLY A 386 11.46 19.84 -15.01
C GLY A 386 11.20 20.33 -13.59
N GLY A 387 10.65 21.54 -13.41
CA GLY A 387 10.43 22.13 -12.09
C GLY A 387 9.31 21.48 -11.25
N PHE A 388 8.33 20.82 -11.90
CA PHE A 388 7.18 20.23 -11.20
C PHE A 388 7.49 18.86 -10.56
N LEU A 389 8.30 18.03 -11.21
CA LEU A 389 8.69 16.72 -10.69
C LEU A 389 9.63 16.84 -9.48
N HIS A 390 10.46 17.89 -9.42
CA HIS A 390 11.40 18.14 -8.33
C HIS A 390 10.73 18.34 -6.95
N ARG A 391 9.41 18.59 -6.90
CA ARG A 391 8.64 18.72 -5.65
C ARG A 391 8.02 17.41 -5.15
N MET A 392 8.02 16.34 -5.93
CA MET A 392 7.52 15.03 -5.51
C MET A 392 8.66 14.19 -4.94
N LYS A 393 8.51 13.71 -3.70
CA LYS A 393 9.53 12.88 -3.04
C LYS A 393 9.30 11.38 -3.22
N GLY A 394 8.09 10.98 -3.60
CA GLY A 394 7.74 9.59 -3.91
C GLY A 394 8.16 9.14 -5.31
N SER A 395 8.13 7.83 -5.54
CA SER A 395 8.28 7.22 -6.86
C SER A 395 6.92 6.94 -7.50
N SER A 396 6.93 6.53 -8.77
CA SER A 396 5.71 6.08 -9.45
C SER A 396 6.04 5.01 -10.48
N TYR A 397 5.16 4.02 -10.59
CA TYR A 397 5.20 3.00 -11.63
C TYR A 397 3.91 3.02 -12.45
N TYR A 398 4.00 2.44 -13.64
CA TYR A 398 2.95 2.49 -14.67
C TYR A 398 2.62 1.07 -15.11
N GLU A 399 1.33 0.80 -15.26
CA GLU A 399 0.78 -0.50 -15.61
C GLU A 399 -0.13 -0.33 -16.83
N GLU A 400 0.19 -1.05 -17.90
CA GLU A 400 -0.50 -0.94 -19.18
C GLU A 400 -1.53 -2.04 -19.41
N ASP A 401 -2.65 -1.64 -20.02
CA ASP A 401 -3.65 -2.52 -20.63
C ASP A 401 -4.01 -3.73 -19.78
N ILE A 402 -4.33 -3.46 -18.51
CA ILE A 402 -4.75 -4.47 -17.55
C ILE A 402 -6.21 -4.86 -17.86
N VAL A 403 -6.38 -5.61 -18.95
CA VAL A 403 -7.67 -6.11 -19.43
C VAL A 403 -7.68 -7.61 -19.21
N TYR A 404 -8.41 -8.04 -18.18
CA TYR A 404 -8.60 -9.45 -17.91
C TYR A 404 -9.84 -9.94 -18.67
N GLN A 405 -9.71 -11.07 -19.35
CA GLN A 405 -10.83 -11.69 -20.06
C GLN A 405 -11.69 -12.44 -19.04
N SER A 406 -12.85 -11.86 -18.72
CA SER A 406 -13.84 -12.41 -17.77
C SER A 406 -14.70 -13.54 -18.36
N GLU A 407 -14.38 -14.02 -19.57
CA GLU A 407 -15.04 -15.18 -20.14
C GLU A 407 -14.48 -16.41 -19.39
N ASP A 408 -15.31 -17.00 -18.52
CA ASP A 408 -15.08 -18.24 -17.75
C ASP A 408 -14.43 -18.16 -16.36
N LYS A 409 -14.62 -17.05 -15.63
CA LYS A 409 -14.22 -17.03 -14.21
C LYS A 409 -15.12 -17.95 -13.37
N LYS A 410 -14.55 -19.03 -12.84
CA LYS A 410 -15.21 -19.93 -11.88
C LYS A 410 -15.15 -19.33 -10.47
N ASN A 411 -16.29 -19.13 -9.82
CA ASN A 411 -16.31 -18.73 -8.42
C ASN A 411 -16.06 -19.93 -7.51
N PHE A 412 -15.61 -19.66 -6.29
CA PHE A 412 -15.46 -20.71 -5.29
C PHE A 412 -16.84 -21.19 -4.84
N GLY A 413 -17.05 -22.51 -4.84
CA GLY A 413 -18.35 -23.13 -4.57
C GLY A 413 -19.30 -23.24 -5.77
N ASP A 414 -18.87 -22.88 -6.98
CA ASP A 414 -19.62 -23.21 -8.19
C ASP A 414 -19.45 -24.69 -8.56
N GLY A 415 -20.50 -25.49 -8.33
CA GLY A 415 -20.57 -26.90 -8.72
C GLY A 415 -19.90 -27.88 -7.75
N GLU A 416 -19.60 -27.46 -6.52
CA GLU A 416 -19.07 -28.32 -5.46
C GLU A 416 -20.21 -28.71 -4.52
N GLU A 417 -20.49 -30.01 -4.39
CA GLU A 417 -21.28 -30.53 -3.27
C GLU A 417 -20.36 -30.65 -2.07
N TYR A 418 -20.59 -29.82 -1.05
CA TYR A 418 -19.82 -29.90 0.19
C TYR A 418 -20.28 -31.11 0.99
N VAL A 419 -19.41 -32.11 1.09
CA VAL A 419 -19.55 -33.19 2.08
C VAL A 419 -19.30 -32.57 3.46
N GLU A 420 -20.06 -32.99 4.48
CA GLU A 420 -19.77 -32.66 5.87
C GLU A 420 -18.39 -33.24 6.23
N ASP A 421 -17.36 -32.41 6.11
CA ASP A 421 -16.02 -32.78 6.52
C ASP A 421 -15.95 -32.78 8.05
N ASP A 422 -15.19 -33.72 8.62
CA ASP A 422 -15.04 -33.75 10.06
C ASP A 422 -14.44 -32.41 10.53
N CYS A 423 -14.98 -31.86 11.61
CA CYS A 423 -14.60 -30.54 12.10
C CYS A 423 -13.21 -30.54 12.77
N THR A 424 -12.25 -31.30 12.23
CA THR A 424 -10.85 -31.18 12.62
C THR A 424 -10.40 -29.78 12.24
N VAL A 425 -10.27 -28.94 13.27
CA VAL A 425 -9.57 -27.66 13.16
C VAL A 425 -8.15 -28.03 12.73
N GLU A 426 -7.82 -27.81 11.45
CA GLU A 426 -6.41 -27.75 11.02
C GLU A 426 -5.74 -26.64 11.86
N THR A 427 -5.20 -27.02 13.01
CA THR A 427 -4.50 -26.13 13.91
C THR A 427 -3.11 -25.86 13.34
N ASP A 428 -2.85 -24.57 13.08
CA ASP A 428 -1.59 -23.89 13.38
C ASP A 428 -0.26 -24.55 12.94
N SER A 429 0.08 -24.40 11.66
CA SER A 429 1.44 -24.02 11.19
C SER A 429 1.57 -24.02 9.67
N ASP A 430 0.61 -24.63 8.96
CA ASP A 430 0.91 -25.19 7.65
C ASP A 430 0.49 -24.34 6.46
N PHE A 431 -0.15 -23.19 6.68
CA PHE A 431 -0.67 -22.36 5.59
C PHE A 431 0.39 -22.01 4.54
N TYR A 432 1.60 -21.67 4.99
CA TYR A 432 2.74 -21.40 4.10
C TYR A 432 3.67 -22.60 3.94
N GLU A 433 3.45 -23.70 4.66
CA GLU A 433 4.26 -24.92 4.54
C GLU A 433 3.74 -25.82 3.40
N SER A 434 2.45 -25.73 3.03
CA SER A 434 1.83 -26.56 1.99
C SER A 434 2.03 -26.10 0.55
N GLU A 435 2.38 -24.83 0.29
CA GLU A 435 2.53 -24.30 -1.08
C GLU A 435 3.84 -24.71 -1.78
N GLU A 436 4.86 -25.22 -1.07
CA GLU A 436 6.12 -25.67 -1.70
C GLU A 436 6.04 -27.09 -2.31
N VAL A 437 4.95 -27.84 -2.11
CA VAL A 437 4.86 -29.24 -2.56
C VAL A 437 4.16 -29.42 -3.91
N ASN A 438 3.35 -28.46 -4.37
CA ASN A 438 2.61 -28.57 -5.63
C ASN A 438 2.94 -27.40 -6.56
N GLY A 439 4.10 -27.48 -7.21
CA GLY A 439 4.39 -26.65 -8.37
C GLY A 439 3.54 -27.10 -9.56
N GLU A 440 2.49 -26.35 -9.88
CA GLU A 440 1.95 -26.31 -11.24
C GLU A 440 1.12 -25.03 -11.47
N SER A 441 1.37 -24.41 -12.63
CA SER A 441 0.65 -23.28 -13.27
C SER A 441 0.99 -21.85 -12.84
N ALA A 442 2.21 -21.40 -13.22
CA ALA A 442 2.44 -20.01 -13.63
C ALA A 442 2.67 -19.98 -15.16
N VAL A 443 1.81 -19.27 -15.88
CA VAL A 443 1.81 -19.13 -17.34
C VAL A 443 2.92 -18.18 -17.80
N SER A 444 3.76 -18.71 -18.69
CA SER A 444 4.63 -18.09 -19.72
C SER A 444 5.11 -16.64 -19.54
N GLY A 445 6.36 -16.51 -19.08
CA GLY A 445 7.28 -15.43 -19.45
C GLY A 445 8.48 -16.03 -20.17
N ASN A 446 8.96 -15.37 -21.23
CA ASN A 446 9.98 -15.87 -22.16
C ASN A 446 11.29 -16.35 -21.50
N PRO A 447 11.97 -17.35 -22.10
CA PRO A 447 13.20 -17.92 -21.59
C PRO A 447 14.40 -17.14 -22.13
N ASP A 448 14.99 -16.28 -21.32
CA ASP A 448 16.37 -15.79 -21.52
C ASP A 448 16.84 -15.12 -20.22
N ASP A 449 17.08 -15.92 -19.19
CA ASP A 449 18.14 -15.64 -18.22
C ASP A 449 18.54 -16.96 -17.53
N SER A 450 19.70 -17.50 -17.94
CA SER A 450 20.29 -18.70 -17.37
C SER A 450 20.84 -18.38 -15.98
N GLY A 451 20.13 -18.82 -14.94
CA GLY A 451 20.52 -18.64 -13.54
C GLY A 451 19.88 -19.65 -12.60
N GLU A 452 19.98 -20.94 -12.89
CA GLU A 452 19.76 -21.97 -11.88
C GLU A 452 20.89 -21.94 -10.86
N THR A 453 20.59 -21.54 -9.61
CA THR A 453 21.03 -22.17 -8.34
C THR A 453 20.74 -21.25 -7.14
N SER A 454 20.22 -21.84 -6.05
CA SER A 454 20.35 -21.42 -4.62
C SER A 454 19.11 -21.00 -3.78
N ASN A 455 18.07 -21.84 -3.66
CA ASN A 455 17.08 -21.70 -2.56
C ASN A 455 17.56 -22.19 -1.18
N ARG A 456 18.83 -22.59 -1.02
CA ARG A 456 19.45 -22.89 0.29
C ARG A 456 20.06 -21.66 0.98
N GLY A 457 20.03 -20.49 0.35
CA GLY A 457 20.70 -19.27 0.84
C GLY A 457 19.89 -18.39 1.80
N GLU A 458 18.54 -18.43 1.79
CA GLU A 458 17.72 -17.53 2.62
C GLU A 458 17.59 -17.97 4.09
N THR A 459 17.90 -19.23 4.41
CA THR A 459 17.67 -19.81 5.75
C THR A 459 18.69 -19.38 6.80
N SER A 460 19.84 -18.82 6.40
CA SER A 460 21.01 -18.71 7.29
C SER A 460 21.27 -17.34 7.92
N ASN A 461 20.50 -16.27 7.64
CA ASN A 461 20.81 -14.92 8.16
C ASN A 461 19.60 -14.01 8.50
N LEU A 462 18.54 -14.54 9.13
CA LEU A 462 17.48 -13.67 9.69
C LEU A 462 17.95 -12.96 10.96
N THR A 463 17.98 -11.62 10.94
CA THR A 463 18.26 -10.83 12.15
C THR A 463 17.11 -10.91 13.15
N GLU A 464 17.35 -10.63 14.43
CA GLU A 464 16.29 -10.56 15.45
C GLU A 464 15.22 -9.49 15.11
N GLU A 465 15.60 -8.43 14.38
CA GLU A 465 14.68 -7.42 13.85
C GLU A 465 13.74 -8.03 12.80
N ASP A 466 14.27 -8.86 11.90
CA ASP A 466 13.50 -9.52 10.85
C ASP A 466 12.57 -10.59 11.42
N LYS A 467 13.05 -11.39 12.38
CA LYS A 467 12.19 -12.36 13.11
C LYS A 467 11.00 -11.65 13.77
N ARG A 468 11.23 -10.49 14.39
CA ARG A 468 10.16 -9.69 14.98
C ARG A 468 9.20 -9.14 13.93
N ARG A 469 9.70 -8.65 12.77
CA ARG A 469 8.82 -8.20 11.65
C ARG A 469 7.90 -9.32 11.19
N ILE A 470 8.45 -10.51 10.94
CA ILE A 470 7.69 -11.70 10.52
C ILE A 470 6.59 -11.98 11.54
N GLN A 471 6.96 -12.07 12.83
CA GLN A 471 6.00 -12.37 13.90
C GLN A 471 4.87 -11.33 13.98
N ILE A 472 5.20 -10.03 13.89
CA ILE A 472 4.20 -8.96 13.90
C ILE A 472 3.28 -9.06 12.68
N CYS A 473 3.83 -9.17 11.46
CA CYS A 473 3.05 -9.21 10.22
C CYS A 473 2.10 -10.40 10.18
N TYR A 474 2.57 -11.57 10.62
CA TYR A 474 1.77 -12.79 10.72
C TYR A 474 0.65 -12.64 11.76
N SER A 475 0.99 -12.21 12.98
CA SER A 475 0.00 -12.06 14.06
C SER A 475 -1.05 -10.99 13.70
N LEU A 476 -0.64 -9.90 13.08
CA LEU A 476 -1.51 -8.82 12.61
C LEU A 476 -2.58 -9.34 11.64
N GLN A 477 -2.17 -10.06 10.60
CA GLN A 477 -3.10 -10.60 9.60
C GLN A 477 -4.06 -11.62 10.20
N HIS A 478 -3.58 -12.51 11.07
CA HIS A 478 -4.43 -13.47 11.77
C HIS A 478 -5.55 -12.78 12.55
N HIS A 479 -5.23 -11.76 13.35
CA HIS A 479 -6.25 -11.08 14.17
C HIS A 479 -7.23 -10.28 13.30
N ILE A 480 -6.71 -9.47 12.36
CA ILE A 480 -7.54 -8.59 11.53
C ILE A 480 -8.50 -9.40 10.66
N PHE A 481 -8.01 -10.44 9.99
CA PHE A 481 -8.85 -11.21 9.08
C PHE A 481 -9.79 -12.15 9.81
N SER A 482 -9.43 -12.68 10.99
CA SER A 482 -10.39 -13.42 11.83
C SER A 482 -11.61 -12.56 12.17
N MET A 483 -11.40 -11.30 12.56
CA MET A 483 -12.51 -10.38 12.79
C MET A 483 -13.37 -10.16 11.54
N LEU A 484 -12.74 -10.02 10.36
CA LEU A 484 -13.45 -9.90 9.08
C LEU A 484 -14.30 -11.13 8.75
N ILE A 485 -13.75 -12.35 8.94
CA ILE A 485 -14.50 -13.59 8.72
C ILE A 485 -15.73 -13.60 9.61
N GLU A 486 -15.56 -13.30 10.90
CA GLU A 486 -16.65 -13.33 11.87
C GLU A 486 -17.77 -12.35 11.53
N ILE A 487 -17.46 -11.09 11.21
CA ILE A 487 -18.50 -10.13 10.83
C ILE A 487 -19.17 -10.50 9.51
N THR A 488 -18.43 -11.10 8.56
CA THR A 488 -18.98 -11.58 7.29
C THR A 488 -19.93 -12.75 7.52
N GLU A 489 -19.59 -13.68 8.40
CA GLU A 489 -20.45 -14.80 8.80
C GLU A 489 -21.75 -14.33 9.46
N ARG A 490 -21.65 -13.33 10.36
CA ARG A 490 -22.82 -12.69 10.98
C ARG A 490 -23.72 -12.05 9.93
N ALA A 491 -23.15 -11.37 8.94
CA ALA A 491 -23.88 -10.74 7.85
C ALA A 491 -24.57 -11.73 6.92
N ILE A 492 -23.90 -12.84 6.59
CA ILE A 492 -24.51 -13.96 5.85
C ILE A 492 -25.74 -14.46 6.59
N SER A 493 -25.60 -14.71 7.91
CA SER A 493 -26.69 -15.22 8.75
C SER A 493 -27.84 -14.21 8.89
N PHE A 494 -27.53 -12.91 8.92
CA PHE A 494 -28.53 -11.83 9.02
C PHE A 494 -29.35 -11.65 7.73
N THR A 495 -28.73 -11.85 6.57
CA THR A 495 -29.35 -11.60 5.25
C THR A 495 -29.88 -12.85 4.55
N ASP A 496 -29.56 -14.03 5.08
CA ASP A 496 -29.80 -15.35 4.44
C ASP A 496 -29.22 -15.46 3.02
N SER A 497 -28.17 -14.68 2.71
CA SER A 497 -27.51 -14.72 1.42
C SER A 497 -26.60 -15.95 1.30
N LYS A 498 -26.53 -16.53 0.11
CA LYS A 498 -25.64 -17.65 -0.23
C LYS A 498 -24.45 -17.23 -1.09
N GLU A 499 -24.26 -15.93 -1.28
CA GLU A 499 -23.25 -15.37 -2.15
C GLU A 499 -22.48 -14.29 -1.41
N VAL A 500 -21.15 -14.28 -1.52
CA VAL A 500 -20.28 -13.22 -1.01
C VAL A 500 -19.32 -12.78 -2.10
N ILE A 501 -19.10 -11.48 -2.23
CA ILE A 501 -18.00 -10.93 -3.02
C ILE A 501 -17.06 -10.17 -2.11
N ILE A 502 -15.76 -10.32 -2.33
CA ILE A 502 -14.73 -9.50 -1.71
C ILE A 502 -14.22 -8.49 -2.73
N VAL A 503 -14.36 -7.21 -2.41
CA VAL A 503 -13.91 -6.09 -3.26
C VAL A 503 -12.91 -5.19 -2.52
N GLY A 504 -12.11 -4.44 -3.28
CA GLY A 504 -11.08 -3.54 -2.76
C GLY A 504 -9.69 -4.19 -2.64
N GLY A 505 -8.66 -3.35 -2.53
CA GLY A 505 -7.27 -3.77 -2.63
C GLY A 505 -6.80 -4.77 -1.57
N VAL A 506 -7.39 -4.76 -0.36
CA VAL A 506 -7.07 -5.75 0.69
C VAL A 506 -7.65 -7.11 0.35
N GLY A 507 -8.71 -7.17 -0.46
CA GLY A 507 -9.30 -8.41 -0.97
C GLY A 507 -8.35 -9.25 -1.83
N CYS A 508 -7.24 -8.66 -2.32
CA CYS A 508 -6.18 -9.38 -3.02
C CYS A 508 -5.31 -10.27 -2.11
N ASN A 509 -5.40 -10.11 -0.79
CA ASN A 509 -4.54 -10.83 0.14
C ASN A 509 -4.91 -12.33 0.16
N LEU A 510 -3.94 -13.21 -0.14
CA LEU A 510 -4.23 -14.64 -0.30
C LEU A 510 -4.62 -15.30 1.02
N PHE A 511 -4.07 -14.82 2.14
CA PHE A 511 -4.41 -15.34 3.45
C PHE A 511 -5.87 -15.05 3.81
N LEU A 512 -6.36 -13.82 3.59
CA LEU A 512 -7.78 -13.47 3.71
C LEU A 512 -8.65 -14.33 2.78
N GLN A 513 -8.27 -14.45 1.50
CA GLN A 513 -9.05 -15.24 0.54
C GLN A 513 -9.18 -16.70 0.97
N ASN A 514 -8.11 -17.29 1.52
CA ASN A 514 -8.14 -18.68 1.94
C ASN A 514 -8.92 -18.89 3.25
N MET A 515 -8.86 -17.96 4.20
CA MET A 515 -9.75 -17.98 5.37
C MET A 515 -11.23 -17.90 4.95
N MET A 516 -11.54 -17.07 3.96
CA MET A 516 -12.88 -16.96 3.39
C MET A 516 -13.33 -18.25 2.70
N LYS A 517 -12.46 -18.91 1.93
CA LYS A 517 -12.75 -20.22 1.32
C LYS A 517 -13.07 -21.28 2.37
N LYS A 518 -12.36 -21.31 3.50
CA LYS A 518 -12.64 -22.24 4.61
C LYS A 518 -14.03 -21.99 5.19
N MET A 519 -14.37 -20.74 5.50
CA MET A 519 -15.70 -20.37 5.98
C MET A 519 -16.81 -20.67 4.95
N ALA A 520 -16.52 -20.49 3.66
CA ALA A 520 -17.46 -20.82 2.59
C ALA A 520 -17.80 -22.30 2.50
N ARG A 521 -16.80 -23.17 2.61
CA ARG A 521 -17.00 -24.63 2.65
C ARG A 521 -17.92 -25.02 3.80
N GLN A 522 -17.66 -24.47 4.99
CA GLN A 522 -18.43 -24.77 6.21
C GLN A 522 -19.88 -24.29 6.13
N LYS A 523 -20.15 -23.20 5.40
CA LYS A 523 -21.49 -22.59 5.31
C LYS A 523 -22.24 -22.93 4.02
N ASN A 524 -21.62 -23.68 3.11
CA ASN A 524 -22.14 -23.98 1.78
C ASN A 524 -22.59 -22.69 1.07
N ILE A 525 -21.66 -21.76 0.88
CA ILE A 525 -21.89 -20.47 0.20
C ILE A 525 -20.90 -20.29 -0.95
N LYS A 526 -21.30 -19.49 -1.94
CA LYS A 526 -20.47 -19.11 -3.07
C LYS A 526 -19.66 -17.87 -2.73
N ILE A 527 -18.37 -17.88 -3.06
CA ILE A 527 -17.51 -16.70 -2.93
C ILE A 527 -16.92 -16.30 -4.27
N GLY A 528 -17.18 -15.05 -4.64
CA GLY A 528 -16.57 -14.37 -5.77
C GLY A 528 -15.34 -13.59 -5.32
N PHE A 529 -14.18 -13.96 -5.84
CA PHE A 529 -12.96 -13.18 -5.71
C PHE A 529 -12.78 -12.29 -6.95
N MET A 530 -12.33 -11.07 -6.78
CA MET A 530 -11.95 -10.20 -7.89
C MET A 530 -10.46 -10.42 -8.24
N ASP A 531 -10.11 -10.26 -9.52
CA ASP A 531 -8.72 -10.30 -9.95
C ASP A 531 -7.99 -9.04 -9.50
N HIS A 532 -6.67 -9.13 -9.27
CA HIS A 532 -5.86 -7.99 -8.85
C HIS A 532 -6.06 -6.76 -9.75
N SER A 533 -6.21 -7.00 -11.05
CA SER A 533 -6.51 -6.01 -12.09
C SER A 533 -7.70 -5.10 -11.78
N TYR A 534 -8.72 -5.64 -11.11
CA TYR A 534 -9.99 -4.97 -10.87
C TYR A 534 -10.31 -4.75 -9.39
N CYS A 535 -9.72 -5.52 -8.47
CA CYS A 535 -9.77 -5.28 -7.02
C CYS A 535 -9.20 -3.91 -6.64
N VAL A 536 -8.20 -3.47 -7.40
CA VAL A 536 -7.47 -2.24 -7.16
C VAL A 536 -8.07 -1.12 -7.99
N ASP A 537 -8.09 0.11 -7.46
CA ASP A 537 -8.66 1.29 -8.12
C ASP A 537 -8.21 1.40 -9.59
N ASN A 538 -9.18 1.47 -10.50
CA ASN A 538 -8.95 1.46 -11.93
C ASN A 538 -10.00 2.32 -12.66
N GLY A 539 -9.69 2.79 -13.87
CA GLY A 539 -10.65 3.60 -14.64
C GLY A 539 -11.88 2.78 -15.07
N ALA A 540 -11.70 1.48 -15.30
CA ALA A 540 -12.73 0.63 -15.89
C ALA A 540 -13.97 0.49 -15.01
N MET A 541 -13.80 0.40 -13.68
CA MET A 541 -14.92 0.35 -12.74
C MET A 541 -15.77 1.63 -12.79
N ILE A 542 -15.11 2.78 -13.01
CA ILE A 542 -15.77 4.09 -13.13
C ILE A 542 -16.50 4.19 -14.47
N ALA A 543 -15.84 3.80 -15.58
CA ALA A 543 -16.47 3.77 -16.89
C ALA A 543 -17.70 2.86 -16.92
N TYR A 544 -17.57 1.64 -16.39
CA TYR A 544 -18.63 0.64 -16.36
C TYR A 544 -19.84 1.14 -15.57
N THR A 545 -19.61 1.58 -14.34
CA THR A 545 -20.67 2.01 -13.42
C THR A 545 -21.35 3.28 -13.90
N GLY A 546 -20.58 4.25 -14.39
CA GLY A 546 -21.15 5.46 -14.98
C GLY A 546 -21.95 5.16 -16.26
N TYR A 547 -21.51 4.20 -17.07
CA TYR A 547 -22.25 3.82 -18.27
C TYR A 547 -23.58 3.14 -17.94
N ILE A 548 -23.61 2.18 -17.00
CA ILE A 548 -24.86 1.52 -16.61
C ILE A 548 -25.85 2.50 -15.94
N GLU A 549 -25.35 3.45 -15.14
CA GLU A 549 -26.17 4.51 -14.56
C GLU A 549 -26.75 5.42 -15.66
N TYR A 550 -25.92 5.84 -16.61
CA TYR A 550 -26.34 6.66 -17.75
C TYR A 550 -27.35 5.96 -18.66
N GLU A 551 -27.17 4.67 -18.95
CA GLU A 551 -28.09 3.89 -19.79
C GLU A 551 -29.48 3.75 -19.15
N ASN A 552 -29.54 3.54 -17.83
CA ASN A 552 -30.78 3.32 -17.09
C ASN A 552 -31.42 4.61 -16.56
N ALA A 553 -30.79 5.77 -16.78
CA ALA A 553 -31.35 7.05 -16.39
C ALA A 553 -32.59 7.38 -17.22
N LYS A 554 -33.70 7.67 -16.55
CA LYS A 554 -34.95 8.13 -17.18
C LYS A 554 -34.78 9.49 -17.84
N ASP A 555 -34.04 10.37 -17.19
CA ASP A 555 -33.70 11.70 -17.68
C ASP A 555 -32.17 11.82 -17.78
N LYS A 556 -31.68 12.06 -19.00
CA LYS A 556 -30.25 12.23 -19.29
C LYS A 556 -29.83 13.69 -19.27
N SER A 557 -30.77 14.62 -19.17
CA SER A 557 -30.48 16.07 -19.13
C SER A 557 -29.70 16.48 -17.89
N CYS A 558 -29.74 15.67 -16.82
CA CYS A 558 -28.98 15.89 -15.60
C CYS A 558 -27.47 15.68 -15.76
N TYR A 559 -27.00 14.98 -16.80
CA TYR A 559 -25.57 14.75 -17.06
C TYR A 559 -24.96 15.90 -17.88
N ASN A 560 -25.03 17.10 -17.31
CA ASN A 560 -24.60 18.35 -17.92
C ASN A 560 -23.46 19.01 -17.13
N PHE A 561 -22.89 20.08 -17.70
CA PHE A 561 -21.78 20.82 -17.11
C PHE A 561 -22.06 21.29 -15.68
N GLU A 562 -23.26 21.79 -15.38
CA GLU A 562 -23.60 22.38 -14.07
C GLU A 562 -23.56 21.36 -12.93
N ASN A 563 -23.93 20.11 -13.22
CA ASN A 563 -24.02 19.06 -12.20
C ASN A 563 -22.69 18.36 -11.91
N ILE A 564 -21.63 18.65 -12.68
CA ILE A 564 -20.29 18.15 -12.40
C ILE A 564 -19.81 18.76 -11.07
N SER A 565 -19.52 17.91 -10.09
CA SER A 565 -19.15 18.27 -8.71
C SER A 565 -18.24 17.22 -8.06
N ILE A 566 -17.70 17.49 -6.88
CA ILE A 566 -16.97 16.50 -6.07
C ILE A 566 -17.65 16.33 -4.72
N HIS A 567 -17.56 15.13 -4.14
CA HIS A 567 -18.14 14.80 -2.85
C HIS A 567 -17.17 13.93 -2.04
N GLN A 568 -16.32 14.55 -1.22
CA GLN A 568 -15.23 13.83 -0.51
C GLN A 568 -15.72 12.72 0.41
N ARG A 569 -16.88 12.91 1.04
CA ARG A 569 -17.49 11.96 1.99
C ARG A 569 -18.73 11.29 1.40
N TYR A 570 -18.69 10.91 0.11
CA TYR A 570 -19.85 10.36 -0.57
C TYR A 570 -20.14 8.96 -0.01
N ARG A 571 -21.21 8.79 0.77
CA ARG A 571 -21.49 7.48 1.35
C ARG A 571 -22.04 6.53 0.29
N THR A 572 -21.86 5.23 0.53
CA THR A 572 -22.34 4.18 -0.37
C THR A 572 -23.87 4.13 -0.41
N ASP A 573 -24.53 4.37 0.72
CA ASP A 573 -25.98 4.38 0.89
C ASP A 573 -26.67 5.67 0.37
N ASP A 574 -25.91 6.71 0.05
CA ASP A 574 -26.42 7.96 -0.55
C ASP A 574 -26.80 7.81 -2.03
N VAL A 575 -26.35 6.75 -2.71
CA VAL A 575 -26.58 6.54 -4.14
C VAL A 575 -27.86 5.76 -4.40
N LEU A 576 -28.76 6.34 -5.21
CA LEU A 576 -29.92 5.63 -5.72
C LEU A 576 -29.50 4.77 -6.92
N VAL A 577 -29.68 3.46 -6.81
CA VAL A 577 -29.25 2.47 -7.80
C VAL A 577 -30.47 2.03 -8.62
N THR A 578 -30.68 2.68 -9.76
CA THR A 578 -31.87 2.48 -10.60
C THR A 578 -31.72 1.35 -11.62
N TRP A 579 -30.51 0.81 -11.80
CA TRP A 579 -30.16 -0.20 -12.81
C TRP A 579 -30.26 -1.65 -12.33
N ARG A 580 -30.71 -1.86 -11.08
CA ARG A 580 -30.86 -3.19 -10.45
C ARG A 580 -32.30 -3.61 -10.22
#